data_AF-A0A821I6V4-F1
#
_entry.id   AF-A0A821I6V4-F1
#
_cell.length_a   1.000
_cell.length_b   1.000
_cell.length_c   1.000
_cell.angle_alpha   90.00
_cell.angle_beta   90.00
_cell.angle_gamma   90.00
#
_symmetry.space_group_name_H-M   'P 1'
#
loop_
_entity.id
_entity.type
_entity.pdbx_description
1 polymer ?
#
loop_
_entity_poly.entity_id
_entity_poly.type
_entity_poly.pdbx_seq_one_letter_code
_entity_poly.pdbx_strand_id
1 'polypeptide(L)' 'AIKWVDQVVENAPYVTTLETLEEYNCAFCVHGDDITVTADGIDTYHIVKAAGRYRE' A
#
# COMPACT_ATOMS: atom_id res chain seq x y z
N ALA A 1 -16.21 -0.48 15.50
CA ALA A 1 -15.73 -1.32 14.37
C ALA A 1 -16.17 -0.69 13.05
N ILE A 2 -15.37 -0.84 12.00
CA ILE A 2 -15.68 -0.30 10.66
C ILE A 2 -16.29 -1.41 9.82
N LYS A 3 -17.50 -1.19 9.28
CA LYS A 3 -18.30 -2.22 8.59
C LYS A 3 -17.71 -2.73 7.25
N TRP A 4 -16.71 -2.04 6.71
CA TRP A 4 -16.09 -2.35 5.42
C TRP A 4 -14.77 -3.10 5.53
N VAL A 5 -14.26 -3.30 6.75
CA VAL A 5 -12.97 -3.96 6.99
C VAL A 5 -13.24 -5.39 7.42
N ASP A 6 -12.73 -6.36 6.67
CA ASP A 6 -12.83 -7.78 7.00
C ASP A 6 -11.76 -8.21 8.01
N GLN A 7 -10.53 -7.73 7.85
CA GLN A 7 -9.38 -8.09 8.68
C GLN A 7 -8.46 -6.89 8.92
N VAL A 8 -7.80 -6.86 10.09
CA VAL A 8 -6.73 -5.92 10.42
C VAL A 8 -5.42 -6.71 10.56
N VAL A 9 -4.37 -6.24 9.91
CA VAL A 9 -3.00 -6.74 10.09
C VAL A 9 -2.26 -5.74 10.97
N GLU A 10 -1.87 -6.17 12.17
CA GLU A 10 -1.12 -5.34 13.11
C GLU A 10 0.35 -5.26 12.72
N ASN A 11 1.01 -4.14 13.04
CA ASN A 11 2.43 -3.89 12.75
C ASN A 11 2.80 -3.98 11.25
N ALA A 12 1.87 -3.62 10.36
CA ALA A 12 2.16 -3.49 8.94
C ALA A 12 3.32 -2.49 8.70
N PRO A 13 4.21 -2.75 7.72
CA PRO A 13 5.29 -1.82 7.38
C PRO A 13 4.77 -0.43 7.02
N TYR A 14 5.57 0.60 7.31
CA TYR A 14 5.21 1.99 7.02
C TYR A 14 5.03 2.26 5.51
N VAL A 15 5.85 1.61 4.69
CA VAL A 15 5.80 1.69 3.22
C VAL A 15 5.20 0.39 2.68
N THR A 16 4.17 0.48 1.85
CA THR A 16 3.59 -0.70 1.21
C THR A 16 4.56 -1.26 0.17
N THR A 17 4.84 -2.56 0.26
CA THR A 17 5.68 -3.27 -0.71
C THR A 17 4.89 -4.34 -1.45
N LEU A 18 5.46 -4.87 -2.54
CA LEU A 18 4.86 -5.99 -3.26
C LEU A 18 4.85 -7.26 -2.41
N GLU A 19 5.85 -7.48 -1.56
CA GLU A 19 5.90 -8.64 -0.67
C GLU A 19 4.72 -8.63 0.31
N THR A 20 4.37 -7.47 0.88
CA THR A 20 3.20 -7.36 1.76
C THR A 20 1.91 -7.73 1.02
N LEU A 21 1.74 -7.29 -0.24
CA LEU A 21 0.54 -7.66 -1.01
C LEU A 21 0.50 -9.16 -1.32
N GLU A 22 1.64 -9.78 -1.55
CA GLU A 22 1.74 -11.23 -1.82
C GLU A 22 1.50 -12.06 -0.56
N GLU A 23 2.05 -11.66 0.58
CA GLU A 23 1.87 -12.32 1.89
C GLU A 23 0.39 -12.48 2.25
N TYR A 24 -0.41 -11.44 1.98
CA TYR A 24 -1.85 -11.42 2.28
C TYR A 24 -2.73 -11.70 1.05
N ASN A 25 -2.13 -12.11 -0.08
CA ASN A 25 -2.83 -12.39 -1.33
C ASN A 25 -3.79 -11.27 -1.79
N CYS A 26 -3.37 -10.01 -1.60
CA CYS A 26 -4.12 -8.82 -1.98
C CYS A 26 -3.82 -8.44 -3.42
N ALA A 27 -4.83 -8.22 -4.25
CA ALA A 27 -4.62 -7.87 -5.67
C ALA A 27 -3.93 -6.50 -5.86
N PHE A 28 -4.33 -5.49 -5.10
CA PHE A 28 -3.83 -4.12 -5.16
C PHE A 28 -3.98 -3.42 -3.82
N CYS A 29 -3.25 -2.32 -3.59
CA CYS A 29 -3.52 -1.38 -2.51
C CYS A 29 -4.30 -0.15 -3.00
N VAL A 30 -4.97 0.52 -2.06
CA VAL A 30 -5.67 1.78 -2.28
C VAL A 30 -5.12 2.81 -1.29
N HIS A 31 -4.75 3.99 -1.79
CA HIS A 31 -4.35 5.13 -0.98
C HIS A 31 -4.84 6.43 -1.63
N GLY A 32 -5.06 7.47 -0.85
CA GLY A 32 -5.44 8.79 -1.38
C GLY A 32 -4.38 9.39 -2.32
N ASP A 33 -4.75 10.49 -2.98
CA ASP A 33 -3.95 11.20 -3.99
C ASP A 33 -2.89 12.16 -3.40
N ASP A 34 -2.58 12.00 -2.11
CA ASP A 34 -1.57 12.80 -1.40
C ASP A 34 -0.17 12.65 -2.02
N ILE A 35 0.60 13.74 -1.99
CA ILE A 35 2.03 13.70 -2.29
C ILE A 35 2.73 12.88 -1.20
N THR A 36 3.03 11.63 -1.52
CA THR A 36 3.65 10.67 -0.60
C THR A 36 5.08 10.39 -1.05
N VAL A 37 6.04 11.03 -0.37
CA VAL A 37 7.46 10.88 -0.68
C VAL A 37 8.25 10.37 0.53
N THR A 38 9.27 9.57 0.26
CA THR A 38 10.29 9.21 1.24
C THR A 38 11.14 10.44 1.59
N ALA A 39 12.00 10.32 2.62
CA ALA A 39 12.94 11.36 2.98
C ALA A 39 13.88 11.77 1.82
N ASP A 40 14.08 10.87 0.85
CA ASP A 40 14.88 11.08 -0.36
C ASP A 40 14.06 11.67 -1.54
N GLY A 41 12.78 11.97 -1.34
CA GLY A 41 11.90 12.56 -2.35
C GLY A 41 11.32 11.55 -3.35
N ILE A 42 11.40 10.24 -3.06
CA ILE A 42 10.91 9.18 -3.95
C ILE A 42 9.46 8.85 -3.58
N ASP A 43 8.58 8.70 -4.56
CA ASP A 43 7.19 8.27 -4.33
C ASP A 43 7.15 6.96 -3.53
N THR A 44 6.47 6.98 -2.38
CA THR A 44 6.38 5.86 -1.44
C THR A 44 5.81 4.58 -2.09
N TYR A 45 4.97 4.74 -3.12
CA TYR A 45 4.30 3.66 -3.83
C TYR A 45 4.89 3.41 -5.23
N HIS A 46 6.05 3.98 -5.58
CA HIS A 46 6.60 3.89 -6.96
C HIS A 46 6.69 2.45 -7.48
N ILE A 47 7.12 1.50 -6.64
CA ILE A 47 7.24 0.07 -7.01
C ILE A 47 5.85 -0.54 -7.24
N VAL A 48 4.89 -0.26 -6.36
CA VAL A 48 3.54 -0.81 -6.42
C VAL A 48 2.75 -0.23 -7.61
N LYS A 49 2.94 1.07 -7.89
CA LYS A 49 2.44 1.75 -9.09
C LYS A 49 3.03 1.16 -10.37
N ALA A 50 4.36 0.97 -10.43
CA ALA A 50 5.03 0.37 -11.58
C ALA A 50 4.55 -1.06 -11.87
N ALA A 51 4.15 -1.82 -10.84
CA ALA A 51 3.57 -3.15 -10.98
C ALA A 51 2.08 -3.16 -11.36
N GLY A 52 1.42 -1.99 -11.49
CA GLY A 52 0.00 -1.88 -11.80
C GLY A 52 -0.94 -2.26 -10.64
N ARG A 53 -0.40 -2.38 -9.42
CA ARG A 53 -1.11 -2.86 -8.21
C ARG A 53 -1.47 -1.74 -7.24
N TYR A 54 -1.58 -0.52 -7.73
CA TYR A 54 -1.99 0.67 -6.98
C TYR A 54 -3.29 1.26 -7.56
N ARG A 55 -4.16 1.80 -6.69
CA ARG A 55 -5.39 2.52 -7.02
C ARG A 55 -5.54 3.74 -6.11
N GLU A 56 -6.17 4.78 -6.65
CA GLU A 56 -6.55 6.02 -5.95
C GLU A 56 -8.06 6.05 -5.74
#